data_AF-A0A091KTP9-F1
#
_entry.id   AF-A0A091KTP9-F1
#
_cell.length_a   1.000
_cell.length_b   1.000
_cell.length_c   1.000
_cell.angle_alpha   90.00
_cell.angle_beta   90.00
_cell.angle_gamma   90.00
#
_symmetry.space_group_name_H-M   'P 1'
#
loop_
_entity.id
_entity.type
_entity.pdbx_description
1 polymer ?
#
loop_
_entity_poly.entity_id
_entity_poly.type
_entity_poly.pdbx_seq_one_letter_code
_entity_poly.pdbx_strand_id
1 'polypeptide(L)'
;ADSPSAPVNVTVKHLKANSAVVTWDVLEDEVVIGFAISQQKKDVRMLRFIQEVNTTTRSCALWDLEEDTEYIVHVQSISIQGQSPASEPVLFKTPREAEKLASKNKGK
;
A
#
# COMPACT_ATOMS: atom_id res chain seq x y z
N ALA A 1 2.35 27.36 -5.66
CA ALA A 1 1.79 26.17 -6.33
C ALA A 1 1.96 25.07 -5.31
N ASP A 2 0.88 24.74 -4.61
CA ASP A 2 0.91 23.81 -3.48
C ASP A 2 0.93 22.38 -4.03
N SER A 3 1.87 21.57 -3.55
CA SER A 3 1.87 20.13 -3.79
C SER A 3 0.52 19.52 -3.37
N PRO A 4 0.08 18.41 -3.97
CA PRO A 4 -1.17 17.77 -3.59
C PRO A 4 -1.12 17.33 -2.13
N SER A 5 -2.29 17.11 -1.56
CA SER A 5 -2.46 16.55 -0.23
C SER A 5 -2.08 15.08 -0.20
N ALA A 6 -1.71 14.61 1.00
CA ALA A 6 -1.42 13.21 1.21
C ALA A 6 -2.69 12.35 0.99
N PRO A 7 -2.57 11.15 0.38
CA PRO A 7 -3.66 10.19 0.30
C PRO A 7 -4.23 9.85 1.68
N VAL A 8 -5.54 9.67 1.75
CA VAL A 8 -6.28 9.34 2.98
C VAL A 8 -6.92 7.96 2.88
N ASN A 9 -7.45 7.45 3.99
CA ASN A 9 -8.11 6.13 4.04
C ASN A 9 -7.26 4.98 3.46
N VAL A 10 -5.94 5.07 3.65
CA VAL A 10 -5.01 4.03 3.18
C VAL A 10 -5.32 2.74 3.92
N THR A 11 -5.58 1.68 3.18
CA THR A 11 -5.99 0.38 3.72
C THR A 11 -5.34 -0.76 2.94
N VAL A 12 -5.11 -1.88 3.62
CA VAL A 12 -4.60 -3.11 3.01
C VAL A 12 -5.73 -4.12 2.89
N LYS A 13 -5.94 -4.64 1.69
CA LYS A 13 -6.98 -5.61 1.33
C LYS A 13 -6.36 -6.79 0.59
N HIS A 14 -7.14 -7.86 0.45
CA HIS A 14 -6.73 -9.09 -0.25
C HIS A 14 -5.37 -9.65 0.25
N LEU A 15 -5.11 -9.51 1.55
CA LEU A 15 -3.85 -9.90 2.18
C LEU A 15 -3.66 -11.42 2.12
N LYS A 16 -2.50 -11.83 1.63
CA LYS A 16 -2.04 -13.23 1.53
C LYS A 16 -0.62 -13.30 2.08
N ALA A 17 -0.12 -14.53 2.22
CA ALA A 17 1.24 -14.80 2.69
C ALA A 17 2.34 -14.08 1.87
N ASN A 18 2.11 -13.83 0.58
CA ASN A 18 3.12 -13.27 -0.34
C ASN A 18 2.64 -12.03 -1.14
N SER A 19 1.44 -11.53 -0.87
CA SER A 19 0.84 -10.45 -1.65
C SER A 19 -0.23 -9.71 -0.88
N ALA A 20 -0.47 -8.46 -1.26
CA ALA A 20 -1.54 -7.64 -0.72
C ALA A 20 -1.96 -6.59 -1.75
N VAL A 21 -3.10 -5.93 -1.54
CA VAL A 21 -3.52 -4.78 -2.33
C VAL A 21 -3.67 -3.59 -1.38
N VAL A 22 -2.92 -2.52 -1.64
CA VAL A 22 -3.05 -1.25 -0.92
C VAL A 22 -4.07 -0.41 -1.67
N THR A 23 -5.04 0.17 -0.98
CA THR A 23 -6.04 1.09 -1.55
C THR A 23 -6.10 2.37 -0.75
N TRP A 24 -6.44 3.50 -1.37
CA TRP A 24 -6.50 4.81 -0.74
C TRP A 24 -7.55 5.71 -1.39
N ASP A 25 -7.77 6.87 -0.80
CA ASP A 25 -8.57 7.96 -1.34
C ASP A 25 -7.71 9.22 -1.55
N VAL A 26 -8.20 10.10 -2.40
CA VAL A 26 -7.64 11.45 -2.63
C VAL A 26 -8.72 12.46 -2.31
N LEU A 27 -8.35 13.59 -1.73
CA LEU A 27 -9.27 14.71 -1.48
C LEU A 27 -9.86 15.22 -2.80
N GLU A 28 -11.09 15.74 -2.74
CA GLU A 28 -11.77 16.27 -3.93
C GLU A 28 -10.99 17.45 -4.54
N ASP A 29 -11.19 17.68 -5.84
CA ASP A 29 -10.59 18.77 -6.63
C ASP A 29 -9.05 18.76 -6.79
N GLU A 30 -8.33 17.74 -6.31
CA GLU A 30 -6.90 17.61 -6.56
C GLU A 30 -6.58 16.91 -7.89
N VAL A 31 -5.77 17.58 -8.73
CA VAL A 31 -5.30 17.00 -10.00
C VAL A 31 -4.08 16.13 -9.74
N VAL A 32 -4.34 14.85 -9.50
CA VAL A 32 -3.32 13.81 -9.31
C VAL A 32 -3.10 13.05 -10.61
N ILE A 33 -1.84 12.90 -11.01
CA ILE A 33 -1.40 12.21 -12.23
C ILE A 33 -0.73 10.86 -11.92
N GLY A 34 -0.59 10.50 -10.65
CA GLY A 34 0.03 9.25 -10.25
C GLY A 34 0.20 9.13 -8.74
N PHE A 35 0.78 8.01 -8.31
CA PHE A 35 1.03 7.70 -6.92
C PHE A 35 2.40 7.06 -6.72
N ALA A 36 2.97 7.29 -5.55
CA ALA A 36 4.18 6.68 -5.07
C ALA A 36 3.87 5.87 -3.81
N ILE A 37 4.31 4.63 -3.75
CA ILE A 37 4.08 3.70 -2.64
C ILE A 37 5.43 3.26 -2.11
N SER A 38 5.69 3.55 -0.83
CA SER A 38 6.85 3.02 -0.13
C SER A 38 6.45 1.83 0.71
N GLN A 39 7.10 0.69 0.51
CA GLN A 39 6.96 -0.52 1.31
C GLN A 39 8.24 -0.76 2.10
N GLN A 40 8.12 -0.88 3.41
CA GLN A 40 9.23 -1.19 4.31
C GLN A 40 8.96 -2.51 5.03
N LYS A 41 9.91 -3.43 5.02
CA LYS A 41 9.89 -4.58 5.95
C LYS A 41 10.37 -4.09 7.32
N LYS A 42 9.70 -4.43 8.42
CA LYS A 42 9.99 -3.82 9.73
C LYS A 42 11.32 -4.30 10.33
N ASP A 43 11.63 -5.58 10.17
CA ASP A 43 12.80 -6.23 10.79
C ASP A 43 14.12 -6.03 10.02
N VAL A 44 14.05 -5.48 8.81
CA VAL A 44 15.21 -5.17 7.98
C VAL A 44 15.04 -3.79 7.37
N ARG A 45 16.11 -3.04 7.14
CA ARG A 45 16.02 -1.75 6.42
C ARG A 45 15.85 -1.94 4.90
N MET A 46 15.04 -2.92 4.48
CA MET A 46 14.67 -3.11 3.09
C MET A 46 13.51 -2.17 2.77
N LEU A 47 13.71 -1.33 1.76
CA LEU A 47 12.72 -0.41 1.24
C LEU A 47 12.49 -0.71 -0.24
N ARG A 48 11.22 -0.87 -0.62
CA ARG A 48 10.79 -0.93 -2.01
C ARG A 48 9.96 0.30 -2.31
N PHE A 49 10.25 0.94 -3.43
CA PHE A 49 9.48 2.06 -3.95
C PHE A 49 8.78 1.65 -5.24
N ILE A 50 7.48 1.93 -5.33
CA ILE A 50 6.66 1.68 -6.50
C ILE A 50 6.09 3.03 -6.92
N GLN A 51 6.20 3.36 -8.20
CA GLN A 51 5.67 4.60 -8.74
C GLN A 51 4.81 4.29 -9.97
N GLU A 52 3.55 4.73 -9.93
CA GLU A 52 2.60 4.58 -11.01
C GLU A 52 2.18 5.98 -11.48
N VAL A 53 2.49 6.34 -12.73
CA VAL A 53 2.16 7.64 -13.33
C VAL A 53 1.23 7.47 -14.53
N ASN A 54 0.56 8.56 -14.91
CA ASN A 54 -0.52 8.57 -15.91
C ASN A 54 -1.69 7.66 -15.49
N THR A 55 -1.98 7.63 -14.20
CA THR A 55 -3.07 6.83 -13.64
C THR A 55 -3.81 7.60 -12.56
N THR A 56 -5.11 7.36 -12.46
CA THR A 56 -5.96 7.77 -11.34
C THR A 56 -6.39 6.57 -10.49
N THR A 57 -5.88 5.38 -10.80
CA THR A 57 -6.16 4.15 -10.03
C THR A 57 -5.68 4.33 -8.59
N ARG A 58 -6.60 4.16 -7.65
CA ARG A 58 -6.35 4.36 -6.21
C ARG A 58 -6.02 3.06 -5.50
N SER A 59 -5.22 2.23 -6.15
CA SER A 59 -4.79 0.94 -5.63
C SER A 59 -3.48 0.48 -6.22
N CYS A 60 -2.63 -0.16 -5.42
CA CYS A 60 -1.40 -0.78 -5.87
C CYS A 60 -1.30 -2.21 -5.32
N ALA A 61 -0.93 -3.16 -6.18
CA ALA A 61 -0.64 -4.51 -5.75
C ALA A 61 0.77 -4.58 -5.17
N LEU A 62 0.93 -5.26 -4.05
CA LEU A 62 2.22 -5.66 -3.49
C LEU A 62 2.43 -7.15 -3.75
N TRP A 63 3.61 -7.52 -4.23
CA TRP A 63 4.00 -8.88 -4.57
C TRP A 63 5.33 -9.24 -3.91
N ASP A 64 5.74 -10.51 -3.99
CA ASP A 64 6.97 -11.04 -3.38
C ASP A 64 7.14 -10.59 -1.92
N LEU A 65 6.05 -10.64 -1.14
CA LEU A 65 6.12 -10.47 0.31
C LEU A 65 6.58 -11.79 0.94
N GLU A 66 7.26 -11.68 2.07
CA GLU A 66 7.57 -12.82 2.93
C GLU A 66 6.38 -13.10 3.84
N GLU A 67 6.14 -14.37 4.14
CA GLU A 67 5.11 -14.76 5.10
C GLU A 67 5.50 -14.41 6.54
N ASP A 68 4.53 -14.35 7.45
CA ASP A 68 4.75 -14.05 8.88
C ASP A 68 5.56 -12.77 9.15
N THR A 69 5.50 -11.80 8.24
CA THR A 69 6.40 -10.65 8.23
C THR A 69 5.62 -9.34 8.37
N GLU A 70 6.10 -8.47 9.25
CA GLU A 70 5.54 -7.12 9.43
C GLU A 70 6.07 -6.15 8.37
N TYR A 71 5.15 -5.41 7.77
CA TYR A 71 5.42 -4.37 6.79
C TYR A 71 4.78 -3.05 7.19
N ILE A 72 5.40 -1.95 6.78
CA ILE A 72 4.88 -0.58 6.85
C ILE A 72 4.73 -0.06 5.43
N VAL A 73 3.59 0.55 5.12
CA VAL A 73 3.32 1.18 3.84
C VAL A 73 2.93 2.63 4.00
N HIS A 74 3.44 3.47 3.10
CA HIS A 74 2.96 4.83 2.88
C HIS A 74 2.59 5.03 1.41
N VAL A 75 1.69 5.96 1.15
CA VAL A 75 1.29 6.40 -0.19
C VAL A 75 1.47 7.91 -0.30
N GLN A 76 1.92 8.38 -1.46
CA GLN A 76 2.03 9.79 -1.84
C GLN A 76 1.27 10.03 -3.15
N SER A 77 0.61 11.17 -3.27
CA SER A 77 0.03 11.68 -4.50
C SER A 77 1.11 12.35 -5.34
N ILE A 78 1.04 12.22 -6.66
CA ILE A 78 1.94 12.88 -7.61
C ILE A 78 1.10 13.79 -8.50
N SER A 79 1.48 15.06 -8.59
CA SER A 79 0.89 16.04 -9.51
C SER A 79 1.97 16.66 -10.40
N ILE A 80 1.55 17.51 -11.34
CA ILE A 80 2.48 18.35 -12.11
C ILE A 80 3.26 19.35 -11.24
N GLN A 81 2.76 19.67 -10.03
CA GLN A 81 3.39 20.61 -9.11
C GLN A 81 4.39 19.92 -8.16
N GLY A 82 4.40 18.59 -8.12
CA GLY A 82 5.25 17.79 -7.24
C GLY A 82 4.50 16.68 -6.52
N GLN A 83 5.19 16.04 -5.59
CA GLN A 83 4.66 14.96 -4.75
C GLN A 83 4.11 15.53 -3.44
N SER A 84 3.05 14.90 -2.93
CA SER A 84 2.53 15.20 -1.60
C SER A 84 3.48 14.73 -0.49
N PRO A 85 3.27 15.16 0.77
CA PRO A 85 3.72 14.41 1.94
C PRO A 85 3.22 12.95 1.90
N ALA A 86 3.88 12.07 2.66
CA ALA A 86 3.43 10.70 2.85
C ALA A 86 2.13 10.65 3.66
N SER A 87 1.27 9.67 3.35
CA SER A 87 0.14 9.30 4.19
C SER A 87 0.60 8.85 5.58
N GLU A 88 -0.36 8.78 6.51
CA GLU A 88 -0.18 8.02 7.74
C GLU A 88 0.29 6.59 7.42
N PRO A 89 1.21 6.02 8.23
CA PRO A 89 1.72 4.67 8.01
C PRO A 89 0.62 3.63 8.22
N VAL A 90 0.54 2.67 7.30
CA VAL A 90 -0.29 1.48 7.49
C VAL A 90 0.60 0.30 7.78
N LEU A 91 0.41 -0.27 8.97
CA LEU A 91 1.11 -1.48 9.42
C LEU A 91 0.25 -2.70 9.13
N PHE A 92 0.85 -3.73 8.54
CA PHE A 92 0.19 -5.02 8.36
C PHE A 92 1.21 -6.16 8.49
N LYS A 93 0.71 -7.36 8.80
CA LYS A 93 1.52 -8.57 8.90
C LYS A 93 0.97 -9.64 7.97
N THR A 94 1.83 -10.17 7.10
CA THR A 94 1.43 -11.31 6.24
C THR A 94 1.18 -12.55 7.10
N PRO A 95 0.14 -13.36 6.79
CA PRO A 95 -0.11 -14.62 7.50
C PRO A 95 0.90 -15.69 7.07
N ARG A 96 1.08 -16.73 7.88
CA ARG A 96 1.75 -17.96 7.44
C ARG A 96 0.88 -18.71 6.44
N GLU A 97 1.48 -19.35 5.46
CA GLU A 97 0.75 -20.09 4.43
C GLU A 97 -0.11 -21.23 5.02
N ALA A 98 0.38 -21.88 6.08
CA ALA A 98 -0.35 -22.91 6.81
C ALA A 98 -1.67 -22.41 7.45
N GLU A 99 -1.76 -21.12 7.81
CA GLU A 99 -2.97 -20.52 8.40
C GLU A 99 -4.11 -20.40 7.36
N LYS A 100 -3.79 -20.35 6.07
CA LYS A 100 -4.80 -20.37 4.98
C LYS A 100 -5.57 -21.69 4.93
N LEU A 101 -4.95 -22.81 5.29
CA LEU A 101 -5.62 -24.13 5.30
C LEU A 101 -6.58 -24.27 6.48
N ALA A 102 -6.24 -23.69 7.64
CA ALA A 102 -7.10 -23.74 8.82
C ALA A 102 -8.40 -22.94 8.66
N SER A 103 -8.36 -21.79 7.97
CA SER A 103 -9.55 -20.97 7.76
C SER A 103 -10.54 -21.54 6.74
N LYS A 104 -10.13 -22.52 5.92
CA LYS A 104 -11.00 -23.18 4.93
C LYS A 104 -11.71 -24.43 5.48
N ASN A 105 -11.28 -24.94 6.65
CA ASN A 105 -11.77 -26.19 7.23
C ASN A 105 -12.86 -26.03 8.32
N LYS A 106 -13.26 -24.80 8.68
CA LYS A 106 -14.32 -24.55 9.68
C LYS A 106 -15.74 -24.40 9.11
N GLY A 107 -15.96 -24.83 7.87
CA GLY A 107 -17.25 -24.72 7.15
C GLY A 107 -17.78 -26.04 6.60
N LYS A 108 -17.67 -27.15 7.35
CA LYS A 108 -18.40 -28.39 7.09
C LYS A 108 -19.17 -28.81 8.32
#